data_AF-A0A7X0EI32-F1
#
_entry.id   AF-A0A7X0EI32-F1
#
_cell.length_a   1.000
_cell.length_b   1.000
_cell.length_c   1.000
_cell.angle_alpha   90.00
_cell.angle_beta   90.00
_cell.angle_gamma   90.00
#
_symmetry.space_group_name_H-M   'P 1'
#
loop_
_entity.id
_entity.type
_entity.pdbx_description
1 polymer ?
#
loop_
_entity_poly.entity_id
_entity_poly.type
_entity_poly.pdbx_seq_one_letter_code
_entity_poly.pdbx_strand_id
1 'polypeptide(L)'
;MAVRRSDICYTCRHWLGGGVRERGPKGQCRRYPPVVTDRAPAGVFPTTLSTDWCGEWLRNAGLKPETDPGPDTDEDVMVDDRPLAAVRADVAAARAGNGRPEQPSRPVPSAPPGEGNLYDEL
;
A
#
# COMPACT_ATOMS: atom_id res chain seq x y z
N MET A 1 19.70 -14.99 -23.71
CA MET A 1 18.99 -14.15 -22.72
C MET A 1 20.02 -13.72 -21.68
N ALA A 2 20.20 -12.42 -21.45
CA ALA A 2 21.14 -11.92 -20.45
C ALA A 2 20.54 -12.11 -19.04
N VAL A 3 21.29 -12.75 -18.13
CA VAL A 3 20.90 -12.93 -16.73
C VAL A 3 20.97 -11.58 -16.03
N ARG A 4 19.87 -11.08 -15.49
CA ARG A 4 19.89 -9.88 -14.64
C ARG A 4 20.25 -10.28 -13.22
N ARG A 5 20.89 -9.38 -12.46
CA ARG A 5 21.20 -9.63 -11.03
C ARG A 5 19.96 -9.93 -10.18
N SER A 6 18.77 -9.56 -10.64
CA SER A 6 17.49 -9.81 -9.96
C SER A 6 16.75 -11.06 -10.44
N ASP A 7 17.28 -11.77 -11.43
CA ASP A 7 16.72 -13.03 -11.92
C ASP A 7 17.31 -14.17 -11.08
N ILE A 8 16.67 -14.50 -9.96
CA ILE A 8 17.07 -15.59 -9.05
C ILE A 8 15.84 -16.35 -8.58
N CYS A 9 16.04 -17.54 -8.00
CA CYS A 9 14.98 -18.37 -7.46
C CYS A 9 14.10 -17.63 -6.46
N TYR A 10 14.67 -16.77 -5.61
CA TYR A 10 13.90 -15.94 -4.66
C TYR A 10 12.81 -15.09 -5.32
N THR A 11 13.06 -14.58 -6.53
CA THR A 11 12.14 -13.74 -7.30
C THR A 11 11.39 -14.51 -8.39
N CYS A 12 11.60 -15.83 -8.47
CA CYS A 12 11.00 -16.71 -9.47
C CYS A 12 9.60 -17.14 -9.05
N ARG A 13 8.64 -17.12 -9.98
CA ARG A 13 7.26 -17.56 -9.75
C ARG A 13 7.13 -19.04 -9.39
N HIS A 14 8.14 -19.85 -9.72
CA HIS A 14 8.12 -21.30 -9.51
C HIS A 14 8.73 -21.71 -8.17
N TRP A 15 9.36 -20.78 -7.45
CA TRP A 15 10.08 -21.10 -6.24
C TRP A 15 9.19 -20.89 -5.01
N LEU A 16 9.13 -21.92 -4.16
CA LEU A 16 8.51 -21.86 -2.85
C LEU A 16 9.62 -21.83 -1.81
N GLY A 17 9.73 -20.72 -1.07
CA GLY A 17 10.69 -20.62 0.03
C GLY A 17 10.43 -21.70 1.08
N GLY A 18 11.49 -22.18 1.72
CA GLY A 18 11.37 -23.01 2.92
C GLY A 18 10.48 -22.28 3.93
N GLY A 19 9.44 -22.95 4.44
CA GLY A 19 8.44 -22.33 5.29
C GLY A 19 9.03 -21.68 6.55
N VAL A 20 8.19 -21.08 7.40
CA VAL A 20 8.63 -20.33 8.61
C VAL A 20 9.58 -21.13 9.53
N ARG A 21 9.54 -22.48 9.47
CA ARG A 21 10.39 -23.40 10.24
C ARG A 21 11.72 -23.73 9.55
N GLU A 22 11.80 -23.58 8.25
CA GLU A 22 12.99 -23.79 7.42
C GLU A 22 13.57 -22.42 7.06
N ARG A 23 13.98 -21.66 8.07
CA ARG A 23 14.62 -20.35 7.93
C ARG A 23 16.04 -20.49 7.34
N GLY A 24 16.13 -21.01 6.12
CA GLY A 24 17.37 -21.21 5.38
C GLY A 24 17.21 -20.77 3.93
N PRO A 25 18.32 -20.59 3.20
CA PRO A 25 18.30 -20.16 1.80
C PRO A 25 17.72 -21.21 0.85
N LYS A 26 17.19 -22.33 1.35
CA LYS A 26 16.70 -23.46 0.56
C LYS A 26 15.20 -23.34 0.36
N GLY A 27 14.73 -23.75 -0.81
CA GLY A 27 13.32 -23.83 -1.16
C GLY A 27 13.08 -24.85 -2.27
N GLN A 28 11.81 -25.10 -2.58
CA GLN A 28 11.42 -26.05 -3.61
C GLN A 28 11.14 -25.34 -4.94
N CYS A 29 11.69 -25.86 -6.03
CA CYS A 29 11.42 -25.37 -7.37
C CYS A 29 10.32 -26.22 -8.04
N ARG A 30 9.17 -25.60 -8.36
CA ARG A 30 8.01 -26.25 -8.98
C ARG A 30 8.00 -26.17 -10.51
N ARG A 31 9.10 -25.75 -11.12
CA ARG A 31 9.26 -25.74 -12.58
C ARG A 31 9.14 -27.16 -13.15
N TYR A 32 9.75 -28.13 -12.46
CA TYR A 32 9.76 -29.53 -12.87
C TYR A 32 8.78 -30.36 -12.04
N PRO A 33 8.23 -31.45 -12.60
CA PRO A 33 7.44 -32.39 -11.82
C PRO A 33 8.26 -32.95 -10.66
N PRO A 34 7.60 -33.33 -9.55
CA PRO A 34 8.29 -33.95 -8.44
C PRO A 34 8.89 -35.29 -8.89
N VAL A 35 10.11 -35.58 -8.43
CA VAL A 35 10.75 -36.87 -8.71
C VAL A 35 10.12 -37.91 -7.80
N VAL A 36 9.49 -38.91 -8.41
CA VAL A 36 8.89 -40.05 -7.70
C VAL A 36 9.93 -41.17 -7.61
N THR A 37 10.13 -41.69 -6.41
CA THR A 37 11.02 -42.84 -6.15
C THR A 37 10.30 -43.79 -5.20
N ASP A 38 10.73 -45.05 -5.11
CA ASP A 38 10.16 -46.01 -4.15
C ASP A 38 10.22 -45.51 -2.70
N ARG A 39 11.24 -44.71 -2.37
CA ARG A 39 11.41 -44.09 -1.04
C ARG A 39 10.57 -42.84 -0.82
N ALA A 40 10.04 -42.25 -1.90
CA ALA A 40 9.21 -41.06 -1.87
C ALA A 40 8.06 -41.17 -2.90
N PRO A 41 7.03 -41.99 -2.59
CA PRO A 41 5.94 -42.27 -3.51
C PRO A 41 5.05 -41.05 -3.80
N ALA A 42 5.03 -40.07 -2.89
CA ALA A 42 4.35 -38.79 -3.10
C ALA A 42 5.12 -37.84 -4.06
N GLY A 43 6.37 -38.17 -4.38
CA GLY A 43 7.28 -37.33 -5.14
C GLY A 43 7.88 -36.18 -4.34
N VAL A 44 9.09 -35.77 -4.71
CA VAL A 44 9.79 -34.63 -4.09
C VAL A 44 10.19 -33.62 -5.16
N PHE A 45 9.82 -32.36 -4.97
CA PHE A 45 10.28 -31.28 -5.83
C PHE A 45 11.78 -31.02 -5.64
N PRO A 46 12.52 -30.61 -6.68
CA PRO A 46 13.92 -30.23 -6.55
C PRO A 46 14.13 -29.11 -5.53
N THR A 47 15.06 -29.33 -4.59
CA THR A 47 15.51 -28.30 -3.65
C THR A 47 16.57 -27.43 -4.31
N THR A 48 16.38 -26.11 -4.25
CA THR A 48 17.26 -25.08 -4.83
C THR A 48 17.56 -24.01 -3.80
N LEU A 49 18.63 -23.25 -3.99
CA LEU A 49 18.94 -22.07 -3.20
C LEU A 49 18.19 -20.84 -3.72
N SER A 50 17.90 -19.90 -2.84
CA SER A 50 17.24 -18.63 -3.18
C SER A 50 18.03 -17.80 -4.19
N THR A 51 19.35 -17.99 -4.24
CA THR A 51 20.29 -17.32 -5.16
C THR A 51 20.50 -18.06 -6.48
N ASP A 52 19.93 -19.27 -6.64
CA ASP A 52 20.10 -20.03 -7.88
C ASP A 52 19.35 -19.36 -9.04
N TRP A 53 19.77 -19.66 -10.27
CA TRP A 53 19.09 -19.23 -11.49
C TRP A 53 19.02 -20.36 -12.51
N CYS A 54 17.96 -20.37 -13.32
CA CYS A 54 17.84 -21.26 -14.47
C CYS A 54 17.17 -20.53 -15.65
N GLY A 55 17.37 -21.06 -16.87
CA GLY A 55 16.89 -20.41 -18.11
C GLY A 55 15.37 -20.30 -18.28
N GLU A 56 14.57 -20.94 -17.42
CA GLU A 56 13.10 -20.78 -17.39
C GLU A 56 12.64 -19.94 -16.21
N TRP A 57 13.52 -19.08 -15.69
CA TRP A 57 13.12 -18.10 -14.70
C TRP A 57 11.98 -17.23 -15.24
N LEU A 58 10.94 -17.08 -14.43
CA LEU A 58 9.80 -16.21 -14.72
C LEU A 58 9.54 -15.35 -13.49
N ARG A 59 9.34 -14.05 -13.68
CA ARG A 59 9.11 -13.09 -12.61
C ARG A 59 7.86 -13.47 -11.80
N ASN A 60 8.01 -13.52 -10.48
CA ASN A 60 6.87 -13.65 -9.58
C ASN A 60 6.04 -12.35 -9.61
N ALA A 61 4.85 -12.38 -10.21
CA ALA A 61 3.98 -11.21 -10.34
C ALA A 61 3.39 -10.73 -8.99
N GLY A 62 3.50 -11.53 -7.93
CA GLY A 62 2.94 -11.23 -6.61
C GLY A 62 3.93 -10.64 -5.60
N LEU A 63 5.23 -10.68 -5.88
CA LEU A 63 6.24 -9.96 -5.09
C LEU A 63 6.45 -8.61 -5.76
N LYS A 64 5.57 -7.64 -5.49
CA LYS A 64 6.03 -6.25 -5.56
C LYS A 64 7.22 -6.18 -4.59
N PRO A 65 8.44 -5.85 -5.05
CA PRO A 65 9.49 -5.51 -4.10
C PRO A 65 8.95 -4.33 -3.30
N GLU A 66 8.62 -4.55 -2.03
CA GLU A 66 8.10 -3.54 -1.11
C GLU A 66 9.18 -2.51 -0.73
N THR A 67 10.14 -2.27 -1.61
CA THR A 67 11.25 -1.34 -1.40
C THR A 67 11.89 -0.96 -2.75
N ASP A 68 11.08 -0.43 -3.64
CA ASP A 68 11.55 0.64 -4.52
C ASP A 68 10.72 1.87 -4.11
N PRO A 69 11.27 2.83 -3.33
CA PRO A 69 10.66 4.14 -3.22
C PRO A 69 10.92 4.88 -4.55
N GLY A 70 10.43 4.32 -5.65
CA GLY A 70 10.04 5.09 -6.81
C GLY A 70 8.89 5.97 -6.35
N PRO A 71 8.85 7.24 -6.77
CA PRO A 71 7.99 8.22 -6.15
C PRO A 71 6.54 7.97 -6.60
N ASP A 72 5.85 7.05 -5.93
CA ASP A 72 4.42 7.19 -5.69
C ASP A 72 4.32 8.42 -4.77
N THR A 73 4.48 9.58 -5.39
CA THR A 73 4.33 10.85 -4.71
C THR A 73 2.90 10.87 -4.18
N ASP A 74 2.75 11.33 -2.95
CA ASP A 74 1.48 11.44 -2.21
C ASP A 74 0.45 12.40 -2.87
N GLU A 75 0.73 12.79 -4.11
CA GLU A 75 0.02 13.73 -4.97
C GLU A 75 -0.84 13.04 -6.04
N ASP A 76 -0.65 11.75 -6.32
CA ASP A 76 -1.56 10.97 -7.18
C ASP A 76 -2.71 10.28 -6.40
N VAL A 77 -2.60 10.18 -5.08
CA VAL A 77 -3.63 9.56 -4.23
C VAL A 77 -4.65 10.63 -3.83
N MET A 78 -5.84 10.59 -4.41
CA MET A 78 -6.93 11.52 -4.12
C MET A 78 -7.87 10.94 -3.04
N VAL A 79 -8.13 11.72 -1.98
CA VAL A 79 -9.13 11.48 -0.94
C VAL A 79 -10.10 12.65 -0.96
N ASP A 80 -11.39 12.38 -1.17
CA ASP A 80 -12.44 13.42 -1.31
C ASP A 80 -12.05 14.51 -2.33
N ASP A 81 -11.62 14.09 -3.52
CA ASP A 81 -11.14 14.96 -4.61
C ASP A 81 -9.93 15.85 -4.26
N ARG A 82 -9.18 15.53 -3.20
CA ARG A 82 -7.96 16.24 -2.79
C ARG A 82 -6.76 15.30 -2.68
N PRO A 83 -5.54 15.75 -3.02
CA PRO A 83 -4.35 14.92 -2.85
C PRO A 83 -4.11 14.62 -1.37
N LEU A 84 -3.72 13.38 -1.06
CA LEU A 84 -3.48 12.88 0.29
C LEU A 84 -2.44 13.73 1.03
N ALA A 85 -1.47 14.30 0.31
CA ALA A 85 -0.50 15.25 0.84
C ALA A 85 -1.16 16.47 1.50
N ALA A 86 -2.20 17.03 0.87
CA ALA A 86 -2.92 18.17 1.40
C ALA A 86 -3.75 17.78 2.64
N VAL A 87 -4.35 16.59 2.64
CA VAL A 87 -5.09 16.08 3.80
C VAL A 87 -4.15 15.86 5.00
N ARG A 88 -2.96 15.32 4.76
CA ARG A 88 -1.94 15.14 5.81
C ARG A 88 -1.42 16.47 6.35
N ALA A 89 -1.22 17.46 5.48
CA ALA A 89 -0.84 18.81 5.90
C ALA A 89 -1.92 19.45 6.79
N ASP A 90 -3.21 19.29 6.45
CA ASP A 90 -4.33 19.80 7.26
C ASP A 90 -4.38 19.11 8.63
N VAL A 91 -4.20 17.79 8.68
CA VAL A 91 -4.18 17.03 9.95
C VAL A 91 -2.98 17.40 10.80
N ALA A 92 -1.81 17.61 10.18
CA ALA A 92 -0.61 18.07 10.88
C ALA A 92 -0.79 19.50 11.41
N ALA A 93 -1.39 20.39 10.64
CA ALA A 93 -1.72 21.75 11.04
C ALA A 93 -2.76 21.76 12.18
N ALA A 94 -3.78 20.89 12.13
CA ALA A 94 -4.76 20.74 13.21
C ALA A 94 -4.11 20.22 14.50
N ARG A 95 -3.14 19.29 14.40
CA ARG A 95 -2.38 18.79 15.54
C ARG A 95 -1.41 19.83 16.11
N ALA A 96 -0.79 20.64 15.26
CA ALA A 96 0.05 21.77 15.68
C ALA A 96 -0.78 22.95 16.21
N GLY A 97 -2.04 23.05 15.78
CA GLY A 97 -2.99 24.13 16.04
C GLY A 97 -3.83 23.99 17.29
N ASN A 98 -3.39 23.28 18.34
CA ASN A 98 -3.96 23.45 19.69
C ASN A 98 -3.70 24.85 20.30
N GLY A 99 -3.41 25.85 19.47
CA GLY A 99 -3.60 27.28 19.73
C GLY A 99 -4.78 27.79 18.90
N ARG A 100 -5.92 27.97 19.57
CA ARG A 100 -7.18 28.58 19.12
C ARG A 100 -6.98 29.71 18.09
N PRO A 101 -7.54 29.62 16.87
CA PRO A 101 -7.76 30.80 16.06
C PRO A 101 -8.96 31.57 16.62
N GLU A 102 -8.73 32.83 16.98
CA GLU A 102 -9.75 33.79 17.36
C GLU A 102 -10.76 33.92 16.21
N GLN A 103 -12.04 33.59 16.46
CA GLN A 103 -13.09 33.85 15.49
C GLN A 103 -13.25 35.38 15.38
N PRO A 104 -13.20 35.97 14.17
CA PRO A 104 -13.63 37.34 14.01
C PRO A 104 -15.14 37.43 14.28
N SER A 105 -15.50 38.21 15.30
CA SER A 105 -16.85 38.52 15.72
C SER A 105 -17.72 38.91 14.52
N ARG A 106 -18.79 38.14 14.26
CA ARG A 106 -19.82 38.54 13.28
C ARG A 106 -20.46 39.88 13.72
N PRO A 107 -20.70 40.84 12.81
CA PRO A 107 -21.50 42.01 13.13
C PRO A 107 -22.97 41.60 13.37
N VAL A 108 -23.56 42.14 14.42
CA VAL A 108 -25.00 42.03 14.73
C VAL A 108 -25.80 42.75 13.62
N PRO A 109 -26.78 42.11 12.95
CA PRO A 109 -27.63 42.83 12.03
C PRO A 109 -28.59 43.75 12.81
N SER A 110 -28.57 45.03 12.45
CA SER A 110 -29.51 46.05 12.92
C SER A 110 -30.93 45.70 12.47
N ALA A 111 -31.89 45.76 13.40
CA ALA A 111 -33.31 45.58 13.10
C ALA A 111 -33.82 46.69 12.16
N PRO A 112 -34.67 46.39 11.17
CA PRO A 112 -35.35 47.43 10.40
C PRO A 112 -36.51 48.04 11.23
N PRO A 113 -36.82 49.34 11.05
CA PRO A 113 -37.97 49.96 11.66
C PRO A 113 -39.24 49.47 10.94
N GLY A 114 -40.04 48.67 11.63
CA GLY A 114 -41.32 48.17 11.16
C GLY A 114 -42.45 49.09 11.61
N GLU A 115 -43.00 49.78 10.62
CA GLU A 115 -44.14 50.69 10.63
C GLU A 115 -45.41 50.03 11.21
N GLY A 116 -46.28 50.87 11.77
CA GLY A 116 -47.35 50.45 12.68
C GLY A 116 -48.52 49.70 12.05
N ASN A 117 -49.28 49.04 12.93
CA ASN A 117 -50.64 48.64 12.65
C ASN A 117 -51.57 49.35 13.64
N LEU A 118 -52.25 50.34 13.08
CA LEU A 118 -53.54 50.88 13.47
C LEU A 118 -54.55 49.72 13.68
N TYR A 119 -55.63 49.99 14.41
CA TYR A 119 -56.82 49.16 14.71
C TYR A 119 -56.66 47.96 15.68
N ASP A 120 -56.96 48.21 16.95
CA ASP A 120 -58.03 47.47 17.67
C ASP A 120 -58.45 48.27 18.95
N GLU A 121 -59.40 49.19 18.77
CA GLU A 121 -60.32 49.63 19.84
C GLU A 121 -61.67 48.98 19.54
N LEU A 122 -62.14 48.08 20.41
CA LEU A 122 -63.53 47.98 20.85
C LEU A 122 -63.66 47.16 22.14
#